data_AF-A0A418WVZ3-F1
#
_entry.id   AF-A0A418WVZ3-F1
#
_cell.length_a   1.000
_cell.length_b   1.000
_cell.length_c   1.000
_cell.angle_alpha   90.00
_cell.angle_beta   90.00
_cell.angle_gamma   90.00
#
_symmetry.space_group_name_H-M   'P 1'
#
loop_
_entity.id
_entity.type
_entity.pdbx_description
1 polymer ?
#
loop_
_entity_poly.entity_id
_entity_poly.type
_entity_poly.pdbx_seq_one_letter_code
_entity_poly.pdbx_strand_id
1 'polypeptide(L)'
;MEIDEIEQWLQEQPLDEPVEIDGESVYLKVCASGAELGAHLIQSYTQVQLQDALKLGFNSAMRFDAGLGQTPDGSALVLTQWLPHVSGWSDAAEPLENILNQLSMWRAALTPEEPGPASQIVDRNEQRLRMLFAGVK
;
A
#
# COMPACT_ATOMS: atom_id res chain seq x y z
N MET A 1 -2.03 26.08 4.80
CA MET A 1 -1.94 25.53 6.15
C MET A 1 -0.55 25.86 6.64
N GLU A 2 -0.44 26.61 7.72
CA GLU A 2 0.86 26.88 8.35
C GLU A 2 1.35 25.61 9.06
N ILE A 3 2.67 25.45 9.23
CA ILE A 3 3.27 24.25 9.85
C ILE A 3 2.68 24.02 11.25
N ASP A 4 2.45 25.09 12.00
CA ASP A 4 1.87 25.05 13.34
C ASP A 4 0.43 24.50 13.37
N GLU A 5 -0.36 24.75 12.31
CA GLU A 5 -1.74 24.22 12.20
C GLU A 5 -1.73 22.70 11.97
N ILE A 6 -0.74 22.19 11.23
CA ILE A 6 -0.59 20.76 10.94
C ILE A 6 -0.11 20.01 12.19
N GLU A 7 0.87 20.55 12.90
CA GLU A 7 1.35 19.96 14.15
C GLU A 7 0.24 19.89 15.19
N GLN A 8 -0.56 20.96 15.32
CA GLN A 8 -1.68 21.00 16.24
C GLN A 8 -2.77 19.99 15.87
N TRP A 9 -3.09 19.87 14.58
CA TRP A 9 -4.05 18.87 14.10
C TRP A 9 -3.57 17.42 14.32
N LEU A 10 -2.28 17.14 14.15
CA LEU A 10 -1.70 15.82 14.41
C LEU A 10 -1.79 15.43 15.90
N GLN A 11 -1.61 16.39 16.82
CA GLN A 11 -1.73 16.13 18.26
C GLN A 11 -3.13 15.71 18.71
N GLU A 12 -4.15 16.09 17.96
CA GLU A 12 -5.55 15.79 18.26
C GLU A 12 -5.99 14.41 17.73
N GLN A 13 -5.16 13.74 16.92
CA GLN A 13 -5.50 12.44 16.36
C GLN A 13 -5.47 11.33 17.43
N PRO A 14 -6.42 10.39 17.40
CA PRO A 14 -6.42 9.26 18.34
C PRO A 14 -5.18 8.37 18.14
N LEU A 15 -4.77 7.74 19.23
CA LEU A 15 -3.73 6.71 19.25
C LEU A 15 -4.38 5.33 19.28
N ASP A 16 -3.63 4.31 18.85
CA ASP A 16 -4.02 2.89 18.85
C ASP A 16 -5.24 2.55 17.97
N GLU A 17 -5.73 3.50 17.16
CA GLU A 17 -6.86 3.35 16.25
C GLU A 17 -6.50 3.90 14.85
N PRO A 18 -7.12 3.37 13.78
CA PRO A 18 -6.95 3.93 12.44
C PRO A 18 -7.54 5.35 12.32
N VAL A 19 -6.80 6.23 11.65
CA VAL A 19 -7.16 7.61 11.31
C VAL A 19 -6.96 7.83 9.82
N GLU A 20 -7.77 8.72 9.24
CA GLU A 20 -7.64 9.10 7.82
C GLU A 20 -6.76 10.35 7.70
N ILE A 21 -5.61 10.21 7.04
CA ILE A 21 -4.67 11.29 6.76
C ILE A 21 -4.41 11.29 5.26
N ASP A 22 -4.68 12.41 4.59
CA ASP A 22 -4.58 12.53 3.12
C ASP A 22 -5.38 11.48 2.32
N GLY A 23 -6.49 11.01 2.90
CA GLY A 23 -7.32 9.94 2.31
C GLY A 23 -6.72 8.54 2.47
N GLU A 24 -5.70 8.41 3.33
CA GLU A 24 -5.04 7.18 3.67
C GLU A 24 -5.33 6.75 5.11
N SER A 25 -5.71 5.49 5.27
CA SER A 25 -5.95 4.89 6.57
C SER A 25 -4.63 4.47 7.22
N VAL A 26 -4.21 5.20 8.25
CA VAL A 26 -2.97 4.99 9.00
C VAL A 26 -3.26 4.83 10.49
N TYR A 27 -2.35 4.21 11.24
CA TYR A 27 -2.47 4.09 12.69
C TYR A 27 -1.11 4.29 13.36
N LEU A 28 -1.14 4.82 14.59
CA LEU A 28 0.03 4.90 15.45
C LEU A 28 -0.30 4.20 16.77
N LYS A 29 0.33 3.05 16.98
CA LYS A 29 0.13 2.23 18.18
C LYS A 29 1.28 2.43 19.15
N VAL A 30 1.03 3.06 20.29
CA VAL A 30 2.08 3.43 21.25
C VAL A 30 2.35 2.28 22.21
N CYS A 31 3.62 1.95 22.40
CA CYS A 31 4.12 0.90 23.27
C CYS A 31 5.15 1.47 24.26
N ALA A 32 5.53 0.67 25.27
CA ALA A 32 6.46 1.13 26.32
C ALA A 32 7.85 1.54 25.80
N SER A 33 8.29 1.04 24.65
CA SER A 33 9.63 1.28 24.07
C SER A 33 9.64 2.09 22.78
N GLY A 34 8.49 2.60 22.35
CA GLY A 34 8.32 3.27 21.06
C GLY A 34 6.92 3.07 20.50
N ALA A 35 6.74 3.24 19.21
CA ALA A 35 5.45 3.08 18.56
C ALA A 35 5.55 2.25 17.28
N GLU A 36 4.47 1.56 16.94
CA GLU A 36 4.25 0.97 15.62
C GLU A 36 3.45 1.97 14.79
N LEU A 37 4.05 2.47 13.73
CA LEU A 37 3.36 3.25 12.70
C LEU A 37 2.96 2.29 11.58
N GLY A 38 1.69 2.31 11.19
CA GLY A 38 1.21 1.47 10.08
C GLY A 38 0.28 2.19 9.13
N ALA A 39 0.21 1.69 7.90
CA ALA A 39 -0.64 2.21 6.84
C ALA A 39 -1.31 1.05 6.08
N HIS A 40 -2.62 1.16 5.82
CA HIS A 40 -3.38 0.12 5.13
C HIS A 40 -3.07 0.15 3.62
N LEU A 41 -2.49 -0.95 3.12
CA LEU A 41 -2.09 -1.08 1.72
C LEU A 41 -3.24 -1.58 0.84
N ILE A 42 -3.75 -2.78 1.12
CA ILE A 42 -4.85 -3.42 0.38
C ILE A 42 -5.77 -4.13 1.38
N GLN A 43 -7.07 -3.83 1.31
CA GLN A 43 -8.10 -4.58 2.04
C GLN A 43 -8.59 -5.77 1.21
N SER A 44 -8.93 -6.89 1.87
CA SER A 44 -9.49 -8.09 1.22
C SER A 44 -8.67 -8.56 0.01
N TYR A 45 -7.34 -8.65 0.20
CA TYR A 45 -6.42 -9.01 -0.87
C TYR A 45 -6.60 -10.47 -1.33
N THR A 46 -6.30 -10.71 -2.60
CA THR A 46 -6.22 -12.05 -3.17
C THR A 46 -4.83 -12.66 -2.97
N GLN A 47 -4.70 -13.98 -3.11
CA GLN A 47 -3.39 -14.65 -3.03
C GLN A 47 -2.38 -14.11 -4.06
N VAL A 48 -2.85 -13.70 -5.25
CA VAL A 48 -2.01 -13.11 -6.29
C VAL A 48 -1.46 -11.76 -5.81
N GLN A 49 -2.31 -10.89 -5.28
CA GLN A 49 -1.89 -9.59 -4.73
C GLN A 49 -0.93 -9.74 -3.57
N LEU A 50 -1.11 -10.74 -2.69
CA LEU A 50 -0.13 -11.04 -1.64
C LEU A 50 1.23 -11.43 -2.24
N GLN A 51 1.24 -12.31 -3.23
CA GLN A 51 2.48 -12.72 -3.88
C GLN A 51 3.20 -11.55 -4.56
N ASP A 52 2.46 -10.67 -5.22
CA ASP A 52 3.05 -9.50 -5.88
C ASP A 52 3.55 -8.47 -4.87
N ALA A 53 2.82 -8.23 -3.78
CA ALA A 53 3.27 -7.40 -2.67
C ALA A 53 4.54 -7.95 -2.00
N LEU A 54 4.65 -9.27 -1.82
CA LEU A 54 5.85 -9.91 -1.29
C LEU A 54 7.06 -9.72 -2.21
N LYS A 55 6.90 -9.90 -3.53
CA LYS A 55 7.96 -9.65 -4.51
C LYS A 55 8.39 -8.19 -4.50
N LEU A 56 7.42 -7.27 -4.43
CA LEU A 56 7.69 -5.84 -4.38
C LEU A 56 8.46 -5.47 -3.11
N GLY A 57 8.00 -5.95 -1.95
CA GLY A 57 8.64 -5.72 -0.65
C GLY A 57 10.08 -6.18 -0.61
N PHE A 58 10.39 -7.34 -1.19
CA PHE A 58 11.77 -7.81 -1.29
C PHE A 58 12.66 -6.86 -2.10
N ASN A 59 12.14 -6.26 -3.17
CA ASN A 59 12.88 -5.32 -4.02
C ASN A 59 13.00 -3.91 -3.40
N SER A 60 12.02 -3.50 -2.59
CA SER A 60 11.97 -2.16 -2.00
C SER A 60 12.57 -2.06 -0.60
N ALA A 61 12.83 -3.17 0.08
CA ALA A 61 13.34 -3.21 1.46
C ALA A 61 14.68 -2.48 1.66
N MET A 62 15.43 -2.21 0.59
CA MET A 62 16.68 -1.44 0.65
C MET A 62 16.48 0.07 0.54
N ARG A 63 15.27 0.54 0.17
CA ARG A 63 14.97 1.95 -0.10
C ARG A 63 14.06 2.59 0.95
N PHE A 64 13.34 1.77 1.72
CA PHE A 64 12.39 2.25 2.71
C PHE A 64 12.45 1.39 3.97
N ASP A 65 12.09 2.01 5.09
CA ASP A 65 12.15 1.40 6.41
C ASP A 65 10.87 0.61 6.78
N ALA A 66 9.73 0.87 6.14
CA ALA A 66 8.49 0.17 6.45
C ALA A 66 8.41 -1.20 5.75
N GLY A 67 8.16 -2.24 6.53
CA GLY A 67 7.98 -3.62 6.08
C GLY A 67 6.52 -3.94 5.71
N LEU A 68 6.34 -5.02 4.94
CA LEU A 68 5.01 -5.57 4.65
C LEU A 68 4.54 -6.46 5.80
N GLY A 69 3.32 -6.22 6.28
CA GLY A 69 2.64 -7.01 7.30
C GLY A 69 1.20 -7.33 6.93
N GLN A 70 0.52 -8.00 7.85
CA GLN A 70 -0.91 -8.29 7.80
C GLN A 70 -1.57 -7.79 9.08
N THR A 71 -2.82 -7.35 8.97
CA THR A 71 -3.64 -7.09 10.16
C THR A 71 -3.81 -8.37 11.00
N PRO A 72 -4.10 -8.28 12.31
CA PRO A 72 -4.20 -9.46 13.18
C PRO A 72 -5.28 -10.49 12.76
N ASP A 73 -6.32 -10.02 12.06
CA ASP A 73 -7.38 -10.85 11.48
C ASP A 73 -7.04 -11.43 10.09
N GLY A 74 -5.89 -11.05 9.53
CA GLY A 74 -5.40 -11.48 8.23
C GLY A 74 -6.14 -10.87 7.02
N SER A 75 -7.06 -9.92 7.25
CA SER A 75 -7.96 -9.40 6.22
C SER A 75 -7.34 -8.32 5.31
N ALA A 76 -6.29 -7.65 5.77
CA ALA A 76 -5.62 -6.59 5.02
C ALA A 76 -4.10 -6.71 5.04
N LEU A 77 -3.47 -6.23 3.97
CA LEU A 77 -2.04 -5.96 3.92
C LEU A 77 -1.78 -4.55 4.46
N VAL A 78 -0.73 -4.42 5.25
CA VAL A 78 -0.30 -3.16 5.85
C VAL A 78 1.19 -2.94 5.57
N LEU A 79 1.59 -1.67 5.46
CA LEU A 79 2.99 -1.28 5.64
C LEU A 79 3.17 -0.90 7.11
N THR A 80 4.24 -1.35 7.74
CA THR A 80 4.49 -1.09 9.17
C THR A 80 5.95 -0.75 9.43
N GLN A 81 6.19 0.24 10.28
CA GLN A 81 7.51 0.63 10.75
C GLN A 81 7.52 0.77 12.27
N TRP A 82 8.57 0.23 12.90
CA TRP A 82 8.81 0.46 14.32
C TRP A 82 9.58 1.77 14.53
N LEU A 83 9.08 2.63 15.40
CA LEU A 83 9.67 3.93 15.72
C LEU A 83 10.13 3.95 17.18
N PRO A 84 11.44 3.93 17.47
CA PRO A 84 11.94 4.01 18.84
C PRO A 84 11.67 5.40 19.42
N HIS A 85 11.33 5.45 20.71
CA HIS A 85 11.15 6.70 21.45
C HIS A 85 10.04 7.64 20.96
N VAL A 86 9.13 7.16 20.10
CA VAL A 86 7.93 7.91 19.68
C VAL A 86 6.83 7.74 20.72
N SER A 87 6.22 8.85 21.11
CA SER A 87 5.13 8.90 22.11
C SER A 87 3.79 9.37 21.54
N GLY A 88 3.78 9.92 20.33
CA GLY A 88 2.57 10.36 19.65
C GLY A 88 2.83 10.83 18.21
N TRP A 89 1.78 11.32 17.56
CA TRP A 89 1.79 11.68 16.14
C TRP A 89 2.79 12.78 15.78
N SER A 90 3.01 13.76 16.66
CA SER A 90 4.01 14.82 16.42
C SER A 90 5.42 14.27 16.27
N ASP A 91 5.80 13.28 17.08
CA ASP A 91 7.11 12.62 17.00
C ASP A 91 7.23 11.74 15.74
N ALA A 92 6.11 11.36 15.14
CA ALA A 92 6.01 10.46 13.99
C ALA A 92 5.81 11.20 12.66
N ALA A 93 5.84 12.53 12.61
CA ALA A 93 5.50 13.31 11.41
C ALA A 93 6.37 12.97 10.18
N GLU A 94 7.70 12.92 10.33
CA GLU A 94 8.60 12.55 9.23
C GLU A 94 8.46 11.06 8.82
N PRO A 95 8.43 10.09 9.76
CA PRO A 95 8.09 8.71 9.43
C PRO A 95 6.73 8.53 8.75
N LEU A 96 5.73 9.32 9.14
CA LEU A 96 4.40 9.34 8.54
C LEU A 96 4.46 9.77 7.06
N GLU A 97 5.17 10.85 6.75
CA GLU A 97 5.37 11.27 5.36
C GLU A 97 6.06 10.16 4.54
N ASN A 98 7.09 9.53 5.10
CA ASN A 98 7.83 8.46 4.44
C ASN A 98 6.95 7.23 4.16
N ILE A 99 6.13 6.80 5.12
CA ILE A 99 5.25 5.64 4.92
C ILE A 99 4.14 5.93 3.91
N LEU A 100 3.61 7.17 3.87
CA LEU A 100 2.62 7.59 2.87
C LEU A 100 3.20 7.64 1.45
N ASN A 101 4.44 8.11 1.31
CA ASN A 101 5.18 8.08 0.05
C ASN A 101 5.42 6.64 -0.42
N GLN A 102 5.84 5.75 0.48
CA GLN A 102 5.99 4.33 0.16
C GLN A 102 4.66 3.68 -0.22
N LEU A 103 3.59 3.96 0.53
CA LEU A 103 2.24 3.47 0.26
C LEU A 103 1.78 3.82 -1.15
N SER A 104 1.93 5.09 -1.53
CA SER A 104 1.59 5.60 -2.86
C SER A 104 2.37 4.88 -3.96
N MET A 105 3.68 4.69 -3.77
CA MET A 105 4.53 3.96 -4.71
C MET A 105 4.09 2.49 -4.85
N TRP A 106 3.76 1.82 -3.74
CA TRP A 106 3.36 0.42 -3.74
C TRP A 106 2.00 0.23 -4.42
N ARG A 107 1.03 1.09 -4.15
CA ARG A 107 -0.27 1.04 -4.83
C ARG A 107 -0.14 1.25 -6.33
N ALA A 108 0.71 2.19 -6.77
CA ALA A 108 1.00 2.39 -8.19
C ALA A 108 1.60 1.14 -8.84
N ALA A 109 2.51 0.44 -8.15
CA ALA A 109 3.16 -0.78 -8.66
C ALA A 109 2.26 -2.04 -8.61
N LEU A 110 1.32 -2.10 -7.67
CA LEU A 110 0.40 -3.24 -7.49
C LEU A 110 -0.92 -3.06 -8.25
N THR A 111 -1.19 -1.88 -8.79
CA THR A 111 -2.33 -1.66 -9.68
C THR A 111 -2.10 -2.52 -10.93
N PRO A 112 -3.04 -3.42 -11.29
CA PRO A 112 -2.91 -4.21 -12.49
C PRO A 112 -2.69 -3.28 -13.68
N GLU A 113 -1.64 -3.50 -14.48
CA GLU A 113 -1.59 -2.88 -15.80
C GLU A 113 -2.89 -3.27 -16.51
N GLU A 114 -3.70 -2.29 -16.91
CA GLU A 114 -4.77 -2.54 -17.86
C GLU A 114 -4.15 -3.33 -19.02
N PRO A 115 -4.79 -4.40 -19.51
CA PRO A 115 -4.22 -5.20 -20.58
C PRO A 115 -3.94 -4.26 -21.77
N GLY A 116 -2.66 -3.99 -21.99
CA GLY A 116 -2.24 -3.08 -23.04
C GLY A 116 -2.78 -3.56 -24.40
N PRO A 117 -2.85 -2.67 -25.40
CA PRO A 117 -3.46 -2.94 -26.71
C PRO A 117 -2.91 -4.20 -27.41
N ALA A 118 -1.71 -4.67 -27.03
CA ALA A 118 -1.14 -5.93 -27.51
C ALA A 118 -2.01 -7.17 -27.18
N SER A 119 -2.64 -7.23 -26.01
CA SER A 119 -3.48 -8.37 -25.61
C SER A 119 -4.78 -8.44 -26.43
N GLN A 120 -5.32 -7.29 -26.85
CA GLN A 120 -6.50 -7.23 -27.73
C GLN A 120 -6.18 -7.60 -29.19
N ILE A 121 -4.94 -7.37 -29.64
CA ILE A 121 -4.49 -7.72 -31.00
C ILE A 121 -4.33 -9.24 -31.14
N VAL A 122 -3.81 -9.92 -30.11
CA VAL A 122 -3.68 -11.39 -30.11
C VAL A 122 -5.06 -12.05 -30.16
N ASP A 123 -6.02 -11.56 -29.38
CA ASP A 123 -7.39 -12.09 -29.35
C ASP A 123 -8.13 -11.87 -30.69
N ARG A 124 -7.97 -10.70 -31.32
CA ARG A 124 -8.49 -10.44 -32.68
C ARG A 124 -7.86 -11.32 -33.75
N ASN A 125 -6.57 -11.62 -33.64
CA ASN A 125 -5.88 -12.49 -34.59
C ASN A 125 -6.30 -13.95 -34.42
N GLU A 126 -6.47 -14.43 -33.19
CA GLU A 126 -7.04 -15.75 -32.95
C GLU A 126 -8.47 -15.88 -33.47
N GLN A 127 -9.32 -14.88 -33.23
CA GLN A 127 -10.70 -14.87 -33.74
C GLN A 127 -10.74 -14.86 -35.29
N ARG A 128 -9.82 -14.13 -35.93
CA ARG A 128 -9.67 -14.16 -37.40
C ARG A 128 -9.18 -15.50 -37.93
N LEU A 129 -8.21 -16.13 -37.27
CA LEU A 129 -7.72 -17.46 -37.65
C LEU A 129 -8.82 -18.50 -37.50
N ARG A 130 -9.60 -18.48 -36.41
CA ARG A 130 -10.76 -19.36 -36.21
C ARG A 130 -11.81 -19.21 -37.32
N MET A 131 -12.08 -17.98 -37.77
CA MET A 131 -13.01 -17.76 -38.88
C MET A 131 -12.49 -18.27 -40.23
N LEU A 132 -11.18 -18.19 -40.49
CA LEU A 132 -10.57 -18.71 -41.71
C LEU A 132 -10.60 -20.25 -41.79
N PHE A 133 -10.41 -20.93 -40.65
CA PHE A 133 -10.46 -22.40 -40.61
C PHE A 133 -11.87 -22.99 -40.43
N ALA A 134 -12.84 -22.20 -39.96
CA ALA A 134 -14.25 -22.62 -39.88
C ALA A 134 -15.00 -22.53 -41.23
N GLY A 135 -14.40 -21.91 -42.25
CA GLY A 135 -14.99 -21.71 -43.58
C GLY A 135 -14.61 -22.73 -44.65
N VAL A 136 -13.78 -23.74 -44.34
CA VAL A 136 -13.39 -24.77 -45.32
C VAL A 136 -14.35 -25.96 -45.19
N LYS A 137 -15.33 -26.01 -46.09
CA LYS A 137 -16.15 -27.18 -46.39
C LYS A 137 -15.95 -27.58 -47.85
#